data_AF-A0A970U088-F1
#
_entry.id   AF-A0A970U088-F1
#
_cell.length_a   1.000
_cell.length_b   1.000
_cell.length_c   1.000
_cell.angle_alpha   90.00
_cell.angle_beta   90.00
_cell.angle_gamma   90.00
#
_symmetry.space_group_name_H-M   'P 1'
#
loop_
_entity.id
_entity.type
_entity.pdbx_description
1 polymer ?
#
loop_
_entity_poly.entity_id
_entity_poly.type
_entity_poly.pdbx_seq_one_letter_code
_entity_poly.pdbx_strand_id
1 'polypeptide(L)' 'LYAVPESEVRIIPYAAALAIKITIPRNVISGDPGDQDIYGCQQHLALGSIDIP' A
#
# COMPACT_ATOMS: atom_id res chain seq x y z
N LEU A 1 -12.34 -0.15 5.48
CA LEU A 1 -11.78 -1.42 4.97
C LEU A 1 -10.80 -2.04 5.97
N TYR A 2 -9.77 -1.31 6.42
CA TYR A 2 -8.71 -1.88 7.28
C TYR A 2 -8.73 -1.46 8.76
N ALA A 3 -9.65 -0.59 9.19
CA ALA A 3 -9.79 -0.12 10.58
C ALA A 3 -8.50 0.45 11.23
N VAL A 4 -7.59 0.99 10.41
CA VAL A 4 -6.33 1.61 10.85
C VAL A 4 -6.53 3.13 11.03
N PRO A 5 -6.05 3.74 12.14
CA PRO A 5 -6.05 5.19 12.31
C PRO A 5 -5.22 5.91 11.23
N GLU A 6 -5.65 7.07 10.77
CA GLU A 6 -4.93 7.86 9.77
C GLU A 6 -3.47 8.16 10.17
N SER A 7 -3.22 8.36 11.47
CA SER A 7 -1.89 8.59 12.03
C SER A 7 -0.91 7.43 11.84
N GLU A 8 -1.41 6.23 11.55
CA GLU A 8 -0.59 5.04 11.33
C GLU A 8 -0.41 4.71 9.84
N VAL A 9 -1.06 5.47 8.95
CA VAL A 9 -0.88 5.37 7.51
C VAL A 9 0.39 6.13 7.11
N ARG A 10 1.31 5.46 6.42
CA ARG A 10 2.53 6.11 5.91
C ARG A 10 2.44 6.26 4.40
N ILE A 11 2.67 7.48 3.94
CA ILE A 11 2.75 7.84 2.52
C ILE A 11 4.21 8.18 2.22
N ILE A 12 4.80 7.46 1.28
CA ILE A 12 6.22 7.52 0.96
C ILE A 12 6.35 7.84 -0.54
N PRO A 13 6.79 9.05 -0.91
CA PRO A 13 7.17 9.34 -2.28
C PRO A 13 8.31 8.42 -2.73
N TYR A 14 8.14 7.76 -3.87
CA TYR A 14 9.11 6.81 -4.39
C TYR A 14 9.52 7.19 -5.81
N ALA A 15 10.40 8.18 -5.89
CA ALA A 15 10.84 8.80 -7.14
C ALA A 15 11.47 7.80 -8.12
N ALA A 16 12.19 6.80 -7.62
CA ALA A 16 12.85 5.78 -8.45
C ALA A 16 11.90 5.01 -9.37
N ALA A 17 10.61 4.92 -9.01
CA ALA A 17 9.58 4.29 -9.83
C ALA A 17 8.45 5.26 -10.23
N LEU A 18 8.66 6.58 -10.09
CA LEU A 18 7.62 7.60 -10.31
C LEU A 18 6.29 7.24 -9.61
N ALA A 19 6.40 6.76 -8.37
CA ALA A 19 5.27 6.17 -7.65
C ALA A 19 5.13 6.76 -6.24
N ILE A 20 3.94 6.54 -5.67
CA ILE A 20 3.67 6.77 -4.26
C ILE A 20 3.47 5.42 -3.60
N LYS A 21 4.30 5.10 -2.60
CA LYS A 21 4.13 3.91 -1.78
C LYS A 21 3.31 4.27 -0.55
N ILE A 22 2.26 3.51 -0.29
CA ILE A 22 1.41 3.65 0.89
C ILE A 22 1.52 2.37 1.71
N THR A 23 1.72 2.49 3.02
CA THR A 23 1.77 1.34 3.93
C THR A 23 0.93 1.58 5.18
N ILE A 24 0.31 0.52 5.67
CA ILE A 24 -0.41 0.47 6.96
C ILE A 24 0.16 -0.68 7.82
N PRO A 25 0.08 -0.60 9.16
CA PRO A 25 0.41 -1.71 10.03
C PRO A 25 -0.46 -2.93 9.72
N ARG A 26 0.16 -4.11 9.77
CA ARG A 26 -0.55 -5.39 9.60
C ARG A 26 -0.91 -5.94 10.97
N ASN A 27 -2.14 -6.44 11.10
CA ASN A 27 -2.57 -7.15 12.30
C ASN A 27 -1.93 -8.55 12.40
N VAL A 28 -1.69 -9.18 11.25
CA VAL A 28 -1.10 -10.51 11.14
C VAL A 28 0.06 -10.43 10.13
N ILE A 29 1.16 -11.13 10.41
CA ILE A 29 2.31 -11.15 9.51
C ILE A 29 1.95 -11.76 8.15
N SER A 30 2.65 -11.33 7.10
CA SER A 30 2.43 -11.88 5.76
C SER A 30 2.71 -13.38 5.72
N GLY A 31 1.79 -14.15 5.15
CA GLY A 31 1.92 -15.61 4.99
C GLY A 31 1.54 -16.44 6.21
N ASP A 32 1.03 -15.82 7.27
CA ASP A 32 0.39 -16.54 8.38
C ASP A 32 -0.94 -17.19 7.90
N PRO A 33 -1.36 -18.35 8.44
CA PRO A 33 -2.66 -18.93 8.11
C PRO A 33 -3.87 -18.02 8.42
N GLY A 34 -3.72 -17.08 9.36
CA GLY A 34 -4.69 -16.05 9.69
C GLY A 34 -4.58 -14.79 8.83
N ASP A 35 -3.65 -14.73 7.87
CA ASP A 35 -3.51 -13.61 6.97
C ASP A 35 -4.67 -13.58 5.96
N GLN A 36 -5.57 -12.63 6.15
CA GLN A 36 -6.74 -12.41 5.28
C GLN A 36 -6.43 -11.43 4.14
N ASP A 37 -5.29 -10.75 4.20
CA ASP A 37 -4.85 -9.78 3.21
C ASP A 37 -3.74 -10.40 2.34
N ILE A 38 -4.15 -11.33 1.48
CA ILE A 38 -3.31 -12.02 0.49
C ILE A 38 -2.84 -11.06 -0.61
N TYR A 39 -3.41 -9.85 -0.69
CA TYR A 39 -3.09 -8.86 -1.70
C TYR A 39 -1.78 -8.12 -1.35
N GLY A 40 -0.68 -8.85 -1.39
CA GLY A 40 0.67 -8.30 -1.26
C GLY A 40 0.92 -7.21 -2.31
N CYS A 41 1.32 -6.02 -1.85
CA CYS A 41 1.66 -4.84 -2.65
C CYS A 41 0.70 -4.55 -3.82
N GLN A 42 -0.35 -3.77 -3.53
CA GLN A 42 -1.23 -3.24 -4.58
C GLN A 42 -0.51 -2.21 -5.45
N GLN A 43 0.19 -2.67 -6.49
CA GLN A 43 0.53 -1.80 -7.61
C GLN A 43 -0.75 -1.54 -8.41
N HIS A 44 -1.48 -0.48 -8.05
CA HIS A 44 -2.58 0.01 -8.88
C HIS A 44 -2.00 0.79 -10.07
N LEU A 45 -1.56 0.05 -11.10
CA LEU A 45 -0.99 0.61 -12.33
C LEU A 45 -1.99 1.43 -13.15
N ALA A 46 -3.29 1.36 -12.86
CA ALA A 46 -4.30 2.22 -13.47
C ALA A 46 -4.02 3.72 -13.27
N LEU A 47 -3.30 4.08 -12.20
CA LEU A 47 -2.81 5.45 -11.98
C LEU A 47 -1.44 5.71 -12.61
N GLY A 48 -0.70 4.66 -12.99
CA GLY A 48 0.63 4.76 -13.58
C GLY A 48 0.63 5.26 -15.03
N SER A 49 -0.51 5.23 -15.72
CA SER A 49 -0.67 5.79 -17.07
C SER A 49 -1.17 7.24 -17.08
N ILE A 50 -1.34 7.87 -15.92
CA ILE A 50 -1.82 9.25 -15.80
C ILE A 50 -0.60 10.18 -15.80
N ASP A 51 -0.52 11.05 -16.80
CA ASP A 51 0.48 12.11 -16.82
C ASP A 51 0.13 13.20 -15.80
N ILE A 52 1.11 13.56 -14.98
CA ILE A 52 1.00 14.67 -14.01
C ILE A 52 1.64 15.91 -14.67
N PRO A 53 0.94 17.05 -14.75
CA PRO A 53 1.44 18.27 -15.41
C PRO A 53 2.66 18.90 -14.71
#